data_AF-A0A9E3MLV9-F1
#
_entry.id   AF-A0A9E3MLV9-F1
#
_cell.length_a   1.000
_cell.length_b   1.000
_cell.length_c   1.000
_cell.angle_alpha   90.00
_cell.angle_beta   90.00
_cell.angle_gamma   90.00
#
_symmetry.space_group_name_H-M   'P 1'
#
loop_
_entity.id
_entity.type
_entity.pdbx_description
1 polymer ?
#
loop_
_entity_poly.entity_id
_entity_poly.type
_entity_poly.pdbx_seq_one_letter_code
_entity_poly.pdbx_strand_id
1 'polypeptide(L)'
;MRIWIAAARDAGLGTGGWAVVRDGAEPAGWAGGERRTTRPRMALAAFVAALKDVASGEALSVVAPEADARVLHALLKPPATPPLDDLDLRALLAKALAGRTWKLAVGDPAGATPVAFAAAWADLARDKARSGGAFAATIPKANLAKVKGL
;
A
#
# COMPACT_ATOMS: atom_id res chain seq x y z
N MET A 1 15.00 -0.28 4.11
CA MET A 1 14.09 0.75 3.57
C MET A 1 12.81 0.92 4.39
N ARG A 2 12.30 2.14 4.47
CA ARG A 2 10.99 2.49 5.00
C ARG A 2 9.95 2.63 3.89
N ILE A 3 8.75 2.13 4.15
CA ILE A 3 7.65 2.10 3.19
C ILE A 3 6.41 2.65 3.89
N TRP A 4 5.71 3.57 3.24
CA TRP A 4 4.39 4.04 3.65
C TRP A 4 3.35 3.54 2.66
N ILE A 5 2.29 2.93 3.18
CA ILE A 5 1.21 2.34 2.40
C ILE A 5 -0.11 2.93 2.87
N ALA A 6 -1.02 3.20 1.95
CA ALA A 6 -2.39 3.49 2.27
C ALA A 6 -3.34 2.88 1.24
N ALA A 7 -4.55 2.54 1.68
CA ALA A 7 -5.64 2.09 0.84
C ALA A 7 -6.91 2.92 1.09
N ALA A 8 -7.69 3.09 0.03
CA ALA A 8 -8.98 3.76 0.03
C ALA A 8 -10.02 2.87 -0.65
N ARG A 9 -11.28 2.98 -0.20
CA ARG A 9 -12.42 2.31 -0.82
C ARG A 9 -13.65 3.20 -0.76
N ASP A 10 -14.39 3.26 -1.85
CA ASP A 10 -15.77 3.73 -1.88
C ASP A 10 -16.67 2.50 -1.86
N ALA A 11 -17.41 2.31 -0.76
CA ALA A 11 -18.28 1.15 -0.59
C ALA A 11 -19.52 1.20 -1.49
N GLY A 12 -20.03 2.39 -1.80
CA GLY A 12 -21.22 2.56 -2.65
C GLY A 12 -20.92 2.28 -4.12
N LEU A 13 -19.71 2.62 -4.58
CA LEU A 13 -19.28 2.40 -5.97
C LEU A 13 -18.43 1.14 -6.17
N GLY A 14 -18.00 0.50 -5.09
CA GLY A 14 -17.12 -0.67 -5.14
C GLY A 14 -15.73 -0.37 -5.73
N THR A 15 -15.32 0.90 -5.76
CA THR A 15 -14.02 1.32 -6.29
C THR A 15 -13.00 1.44 -5.18
N GLY A 16 -11.74 1.14 -5.48
CA GLY A 16 -10.65 1.20 -4.52
C GLY A 16 -9.42 1.85 -5.12
N GLY A 17 -8.60 2.42 -4.25
CA GLY A 17 -7.32 3.00 -4.58
C GLY A 17 -6.28 2.61 -3.55
N TRP A 18 -5.03 2.60 -3.96
CA TRP A 18 -3.89 2.29 -3.12
C TRP A 18 -2.73 3.18 -3.49
N ALA A 19 -1.85 3.44 -2.53
CA ALA A 19 -0.61 4.17 -2.78
C ALA A 19 0.52 3.65 -1.89
N VAL A 20 1.73 3.84 -2.41
CA VAL A 20 3.00 3.50 -1.79
C VAL A 20 3.93 4.68 -1.91
N VAL A 21 4.66 4.97 -0.84
CA VAL A 21 5.86 5.81 -0.86
C VAL A 21 7.00 5.02 -0.22
N ARG A 22 8.20 5.13 -0.77
CA ARG A 22 9.42 4.51 -0.24
C ARG A 22 10.47 5.58 0.03
N ASP A 23 11.18 5.43 1.14
CA ASP A 23 12.39 6.21 1.42
C ASP A 23 13.56 5.74 0.54
N GLY A 24 14.63 6.52 0.54
CA GLY A 24 15.87 6.18 -0.16
C GLY A 24 16.61 7.42 -0.64
N ALA A 25 17.79 7.21 -1.25
CA ALA A 25 18.56 8.30 -1.87
C ALA A 25 17.75 9.03 -2.96
N GLU A 26 16.88 8.29 -3.67
CA GLU A 26 15.81 8.84 -4.49
C GLU A 26 14.46 8.30 -4.00
N PRO A 27 13.66 9.11 -3.29
CA PRO A 27 12.34 8.69 -2.87
C PRO A 27 11.46 8.33 -4.08
N ALA A 28 10.71 7.24 -3.94
CA ALA A 28 9.87 6.70 -5.00
C ALA A 28 8.44 6.48 -4.50
N GLY A 29 7.47 6.51 -5.42
CA GLY A 29 6.09 6.24 -5.06
C GLY A 29 5.26 5.80 -6.25
N TRP A 30 4.21 5.06 -5.94
CA TRP A 30 3.27 4.52 -6.92
C TRP A 30 1.86 4.61 -6.34
N ALA A 31 0.88 4.79 -7.21
CA ALA A 31 -0.52 4.71 -6.85
C ALA A 31 -1.28 3.96 -7.94
N GLY A 32 -2.31 3.23 -7.54
CA GLY A 32 -3.16 2.48 -8.44
C GLY A 32 -4.56 2.33 -7.89
N GLY A 33 -5.46 1.88 -8.73
CA GLY A 33 -6.85 1.70 -8.33
C GLY A 33 -7.54 0.66 -9.19
N GLU A 34 -8.69 0.19 -8.69
CA GLU A 34 -9.45 -0.90 -9.28
C GLU A 34 -10.95 -0.72 -9.03
N ARG A 35 -11.79 -1.28 -9.92
CA ARG A 35 -13.24 -1.36 -9.75
C ARG A 35 -13.63 -2.75 -9.25
N ARG A 36 -14.71 -2.83 -8.46
CA ARG A 36 -15.21 -4.08 -7.86
C ARG A 36 -14.15 -4.73 -6.96
N THR A 37 -13.63 -3.94 -6.02
CA THR A 37 -12.56 -4.37 -5.13
C THR A 37 -12.92 -4.12 -3.65
N THR A 38 -12.03 -4.54 -2.76
CA THR A 38 -12.16 -4.38 -1.31
C THR A 38 -10.99 -3.58 -0.75
N ARG A 39 -11.17 -2.99 0.43
CA ARG A 39 -10.08 -2.26 1.10
C ARG A 39 -8.90 -3.19 1.44
N PRO A 40 -9.13 -4.44 1.93
CA PRO A 40 -8.04 -5.40 2.11
C PRO A 40 -7.24 -5.69 0.83
N ARG A 41 -7.90 -5.94 -0.30
CA ARG A 41 -7.20 -6.13 -1.59
C ARG A 41 -6.34 -4.93 -1.95
N MET A 42 -6.83 -3.70 -1.75
CA MET A 42 -6.06 -2.49 -2.04
C MET A 42 -4.82 -2.35 -1.13
N ALA A 43 -4.94 -2.66 0.16
CA ALA A 43 -3.79 -2.64 1.08
C ALA A 43 -2.74 -3.70 0.70
N LEU A 44 -3.17 -4.92 0.35
CA LEU A 44 -2.28 -5.99 -0.10
C LEU A 44 -1.64 -5.67 -1.45
N ALA A 45 -2.40 -5.11 -2.39
CA ALA A 45 -1.90 -4.70 -3.70
C ALA A 45 -0.84 -3.59 -3.59
N ALA A 46 -1.04 -2.60 -2.71
CA ALA A 46 0.01 -1.64 -2.39
C ALA A 46 1.25 -2.33 -1.84
N PHE A 47 1.11 -3.31 -0.94
CA PHE A 47 2.30 -3.98 -0.41
C PHE A 47 3.04 -4.79 -1.49
N VAL A 48 2.31 -5.46 -2.40
CA VAL A 48 2.92 -6.12 -3.57
C VAL A 48 3.68 -5.09 -4.42
N ALA A 49 3.05 -3.95 -4.74
CA ALA A 49 3.69 -2.88 -5.49
C ALA A 49 4.91 -2.31 -4.76
N ALA A 50 4.89 -2.26 -3.42
CA ALA A 50 5.98 -1.78 -2.59
C ALA A 50 7.17 -2.74 -2.49
N LEU A 51 7.02 -4.00 -2.91
CA LEU A 51 8.10 -4.98 -2.95
C LEU A 51 8.74 -5.08 -4.34
N LYS A 52 8.16 -4.43 -5.36
CA LYS A 52 8.72 -4.41 -6.72
C LYS A 52 10.15 -3.83 -6.69
N ASP A 53 11.09 -4.55 -7.31
CA ASP A 53 12.50 -4.17 -7.43
C ASP A 53 13.26 -4.04 -6.10
N VAL A 54 12.68 -4.54 -5.00
CA VAL A 54 13.34 -4.55 -3.68
C VAL A 54 14.15 -5.82 -3.50
N ALA A 55 15.46 -5.68 -3.24
CA ALA A 55 16.35 -6.81 -3.00
C ALA A 55 15.83 -7.72 -1.87
N SER A 56 15.92 -9.04 -2.02
CA SER A 56 15.35 -10.04 -1.10
C SER A 56 15.87 -9.93 0.34
N GLY A 57 17.14 -9.56 0.51
CA GLY A 57 17.78 -9.40 1.83
C GLY A 57 17.51 -8.06 2.53
N GLU A 58 16.82 -7.12 1.88
CA GLU A 58 16.60 -5.80 2.47
C GLU A 58 15.54 -5.83 3.57
N ALA A 59 15.90 -5.34 4.76
CA ALA A 59 14.97 -5.19 5.87
C ALA A 59 13.96 -4.05 5.62
N LEU A 60 12.68 -4.33 5.88
CA LEU A 60 11.59 -3.40 5.62
C LEU A 60 10.97 -2.83 6.90
N SER A 61 10.70 -1.54 6.89
CA SER A 61 9.91 -0.87 7.92
C SER A 61 8.65 -0.31 7.27
N VAL A 62 7.52 -1.00 7.43
CA VAL A 62 6.25 -0.64 6.81
C VAL A 62 5.41 0.18 7.78
N VAL A 63 4.84 1.29 7.31
CA VAL A 63 3.95 2.17 8.07
C VAL A 63 2.65 2.30 7.29
N ALA A 64 1.51 2.09 7.94
CA ALA A 64 0.20 2.20 7.30
C ALA A 64 -0.85 2.77 8.27
N PRO A 65 -1.94 3.38 7.77
CA PRO A 65 -3.10 3.72 8.60
C PRO A 65 -3.64 2.47 9.32
N GLU A 66 -4.28 2.65 10.48
CA GLU A 66 -4.69 1.54 11.36
C GLU A 66 -5.46 0.43 10.62
N ALA A 67 -6.45 0.81 9.80
CA ALA A 67 -7.27 -0.15 9.05
C ALA A 67 -6.43 -1.01 8.09
N ASP A 68 -5.44 -0.40 7.45
CA ASP A 68 -4.59 -1.06 6.45
C ASP A 68 -3.50 -1.88 7.16
N ALA A 69 -2.96 -1.36 8.27
CA ALA A 69 -2.04 -2.09 9.15
C ALA A 69 -2.68 -3.36 9.72
N ARG A 70 -3.97 -3.34 10.09
CA ARG A 70 -4.67 -4.55 10.54
C ARG A 70 -4.73 -5.63 9.45
N VAL A 71 -4.89 -5.25 8.18
CA VAL A 71 -4.85 -6.17 7.04
C VAL A 71 -3.44 -6.75 6.86
N LEU A 72 -2.41 -5.90 6.89
CA LEU A 72 -1.01 -6.34 6.73
C LEU A 72 -0.55 -7.21 7.90
N HIS A 73 -1.02 -6.95 9.12
CA HIS A 73 -0.73 -7.78 10.29
C HIS A 73 -1.25 -9.22 10.11
N ALA A 74 -2.34 -9.42 9.36
CA ALA A 74 -2.84 -10.76 9.03
C ALA A 74 -1.91 -11.56 8.09
N LEU A 75 -0.83 -10.98 7.59
CA LEU A 75 0.24 -11.71 6.90
C LEU A 75 1.26 -12.29 7.89
N LEU A 76 1.49 -11.60 9.01
CA LEU A 76 2.36 -12.06 10.10
C LEU A 76 1.67 -13.11 10.96
N LYS A 77 0.37 -12.91 11.20
CA LYS A 77 -0.49 -13.82 11.93
C LYS A 77 -1.73 -14.14 11.09
N PRO A 78 -1.62 -15.10 10.15
CA PRO A 78 -2.75 -15.51 9.33
C PRO A 78 -3.93 -15.98 10.20
N PRO A 79 -5.18 -15.59 9.87
CA PRO A 79 -6.34 -16.18 10.50
C PRO A 79 -6.47 -17.66 10.11
N ALA A 80 -7.18 -18.46 10.92
CA ALA A 80 -7.42 -19.88 10.63
C ALA A 80 -8.06 -20.11 9.25
N THR A 81 -8.95 -19.20 8.84
CA THR A 81 -9.57 -19.18 7.52
C THR A 81 -9.33 -17.82 6.87
N PRO A 82 -8.34 -17.69 5.98
CA PRO A 82 -8.10 -16.46 5.23
C PRO A 82 -9.28 -16.13 4.30
N PRO A 83 -9.60 -14.83 4.08
CA PRO A 83 -10.57 -14.43 3.08
C PRO A 83 -10.19 -14.95 1.68
N LEU A 84 -11.12 -15.63 1.01
CA LEU A 84 -10.90 -16.23 -0.31
C LEU A 84 -10.60 -15.18 -1.38
N ASP A 85 -11.20 -14.00 -1.26
CA ASP A 85 -11.05 -12.89 -2.19
C ASP A 85 -9.63 -12.30 -2.24
N ASP A 86 -8.74 -12.65 -1.31
CA ASP A 86 -7.39 -12.09 -1.20
C ASP A 86 -6.28 -13.13 -1.47
N LEU A 87 -6.62 -14.37 -1.81
CA LEU A 87 -5.66 -15.49 -1.83
C LEU A 87 -4.51 -15.29 -2.82
N ASP A 88 -4.80 -14.71 -3.99
CA ASP A 88 -3.81 -14.36 -5.02
C ASP A 88 -2.74 -13.40 -4.48
N LEU A 89 -3.16 -12.29 -3.87
CA LEU A 89 -2.26 -11.28 -3.32
C LEU A 89 -1.49 -11.81 -2.10
N ARG A 90 -2.14 -12.61 -1.26
CA ARG A 90 -1.50 -13.26 -0.11
C ARG A 90 -0.41 -14.24 -0.54
N ALA A 91 -0.64 -15.03 -1.59
CA ALA A 91 0.36 -15.95 -2.11
C ALA A 91 1.58 -15.21 -2.68
N LEU A 92 1.35 -14.11 -3.42
CA LEU A 92 2.44 -13.25 -3.92
C LEU A 92 3.27 -12.67 -2.78
N LEU A 93 2.61 -12.15 -1.74
CA LEU A 93 3.28 -11.57 -0.57
C LEU A 93 4.02 -12.63 0.25
N ALA A 94 3.43 -13.81 0.46
CA ALA A 94 4.09 -14.91 1.16
C ALA A 94 5.41 -15.29 0.47
N LYS A 95 5.41 -15.37 -0.87
CA LYS A 95 6.63 -15.63 -1.64
C LYS A 95 7.64 -14.49 -1.54
N ALA A 96 7.20 -13.23 -1.66
CA ALA A 96 8.09 -12.06 -1.67
C ALA A 96 8.69 -11.72 -0.30
N LEU A 97 8.02 -12.15 0.79
CA LEU A 97 8.42 -11.93 2.17
C LEU A 97 9.14 -13.14 2.79
N ALA A 98 9.20 -14.28 2.09
CA ALA A 98 9.86 -15.48 2.58
C ALA A 98 11.33 -15.19 2.93
N GLY A 99 11.72 -15.49 4.18
CA GLY A 99 13.08 -15.25 4.69
C GLY A 99 13.44 -13.77 4.91
N ARG A 100 12.50 -12.85 4.71
CA ARG A 100 12.74 -11.41 4.85
C ARG A 100 12.30 -10.90 6.22
N THR A 101 13.17 -10.13 6.87
CA THR A 101 12.82 -9.39 8.08
C THR A 101 12.03 -8.13 7.71
N TRP A 102 10.83 -7.99 8.26
CA TRP A 102 10.07 -6.75 8.15
C TRP A 102 9.29 -6.46 9.43
N LYS A 103 9.06 -5.18 9.69
CA LYS A 103 8.24 -4.69 10.79
C LYS A 103 7.10 -3.82 10.28
N LEU A 104 6.00 -3.83 11.01
CA LEU A 104 4.82 -3.05 10.73
C LEU A 104 4.55 -2.08 11.88
N ALA A 105 4.30 -0.82 11.54
CA ALA A 105 3.86 0.21 12.47
C ALA A 105 2.56 0.85 11.97
N VAL A 106 1.74 1.28 12.93
CA VAL A 106 0.57 2.13 12.64
C VAL A 106 1.06 3.57 12.52
N GLY A 107 0.74 4.21 11.41
CA GLY A 107 0.98 5.64 11.20
C GLY A 107 -0.32 6.41 11.33
N ASP A 108 -0.29 7.52 12.08
CA ASP A 108 -1.40 8.45 12.15
C ASP A 108 -1.37 9.39 10.92
N PRO A 109 -2.42 9.39 10.07
CA PRO A 109 -2.54 10.33 8.97
C PRO A 109 -2.90 11.75 9.42
N ALA A 110 -3.14 12.01 10.71
CA ALA A 110 -3.35 13.35 11.24
C ALA A 110 -2.05 14.18 11.20
N GLY A 111 -1.81 14.86 10.08
CA GLY A 111 -0.68 15.78 9.89
C GLY A 111 0.02 15.61 8.55
N ALA A 112 1.01 16.46 8.26
CA ALA A 112 1.78 16.41 7.02
C ALA A 112 2.87 15.32 7.06
N THR A 113 2.46 14.06 7.11
CA THR A 113 3.33 12.87 7.18
C THR A 113 3.36 12.12 5.84
N PRO A 114 4.39 11.28 5.58
CA PRO A 114 4.38 10.43 4.39
C PRO A 114 3.19 9.46 4.32
N VAL A 115 2.65 9.03 5.47
CA VAL A 115 1.44 8.19 5.51
C VAL A 115 0.19 8.99 5.09
N ALA A 116 0.08 10.26 5.49
CA ALA A 116 -0.99 11.14 5.04
C ALA A 116 -0.89 11.44 3.54
N PHE A 117 0.33 11.63 3.02
CA PHE A 117 0.55 11.78 1.59
C PHE A 117 0.15 10.53 0.81
N ALA A 118 0.53 9.33 1.28
CA ALA A 118 0.08 8.08 0.68
C ALA A 118 -1.46 7.96 0.71
N ALA A 119 -2.10 8.31 1.83
CA ALA A 119 -3.55 8.29 1.94
C ALA A 119 -4.24 9.19 0.89
N ALA A 120 -3.77 10.43 0.73
CA ALA A 120 -4.30 11.35 -0.28
C ALA A 120 -4.15 10.81 -1.71
N TRP A 121 -3.03 10.13 -2.02
CA TRP A 121 -2.86 9.47 -3.32
C TRP A 121 -3.74 8.24 -3.50
N ALA A 122 -4.01 7.49 -2.44
CA ALA A 122 -4.94 6.36 -2.49
C ALA A 122 -6.37 6.85 -2.76
N ASP A 123 -6.79 7.96 -2.16
CA ASP A 123 -8.10 8.59 -2.43
C ASP A 123 -8.19 9.10 -3.88
N LEU A 124 -7.17 9.83 -4.36
CA LEU A 124 -7.11 10.26 -5.75
C LEU A 124 -7.16 9.07 -6.72
N ALA A 125 -6.47 7.98 -6.37
CA ALA A 125 -6.43 6.80 -7.22
C ALA A 125 -7.77 6.06 -7.26
N ARG A 126 -8.48 5.98 -6.13
CA ARG A 126 -9.85 5.46 -6.07
C ARG A 126 -10.77 6.25 -6.99
N ASP A 127 -10.72 7.58 -6.90
CA ASP A 127 -11.58 8.46 -7.71
C ASP A 127 -11.27 8.34 -9.21
N LYS A 128 -9.99 8.18 -9.56
CA LYS A 128 -9.57 7.91 -10.94
C LYS A 128 -10.04 6.54 -11.42
N ALA A 129 -10.01 5.51 -10.57
CA ALA A 129 -10.46 4.17 -10.94
C ALA A 129 -11.97 4.10 -11.24
N ARG A 130 -12.75 4.98 -10.62
CA ARG A 130 -14.18 5.14 -10.90
C ARG A 130 -14.47 5.44 -12.37
N SER A 131 -13.73 6.37 -12.98
CA SER A 131 -13.94 6.79 -14.37
C SER A 131 -13.07 6.02 -15.37
N GLY A 132 -11.84 5.66 -14.97
CA GLY A 132 -10.82 5.10 -15.88
C GLY A 132 -10.61 3.58 -15.80
N GLY A 133 -11.20 2.88 -14.82
CA GLY A 133 -10.94 1.46 -14.61
C GLY A 133 -9.62 1.19 -13.88
N ALA A 134 -9.12 -0.05 -13.99
CA ALA A 134 -7.93 -0.48 -13.26
C ALA A 134 -6.65 0.17 -13.81
N PHE A 135 -5.78 0.64 -12.92
CA PHE A 135 -4.49 1.23 -13.31
C PHE A 135 -3.45 1.16 -12.19
N ALA A 136 -2.19 1.35 -12.57
CA ALA A 136 -1.08 1.67 -11.66
C ALA A 136 -0.16 2.68 -12.35
N ALA A 137 0.32 3.67 -11.60
CA ALA A 137 1.17 4.73 -12.12
C ALA A 137 2.21 5.18 -11.06
N THR A 138 3.34 5.69 -11.53
CA THR A 138 4.35 6.33 -10.67
C THR A 138 3.84 7.69 -10.18
N ILE A 139 4.10 8.00 -8.91
CA ILE A 139 3.87 9.34 -8.36
C ILE A 139 4.99 10.27 -8.89
N PRO A 140 4.66 11.45 -9.43
CA PRO A 140 5.68 12.38 -9.96
C PRO A 140 6.73 12.78 -8.90
N LYS A 141 8.02 12.80 -9.28
CA LYS A 141 9.13 13.20 -8.39
C LYS A 141 8.91 14.57 -7.74
N ALA A 142 8.34 15.52 -8.48
CA ALA A 142 8.01 16.86 -7.97
C ALA A 142 7.00 16.86 -6.80
N ASN A 143 6.15 15.83 -6.70
CA ASN A 143 5.22 15.68 -5.58
C ASN A 143 5.88 14.98 -4.40
N LEU A 144 6.74 13.99 -4.65
CA LEU A 144 7.52 13.31 -3.61
C LEU A 144 8.48 14.28 -2.91
N ALA A 145 9.10 15.21 -3.64
CA ALA A 145 9.99 16.24 -3.07
C ALA A 145 9.31 17.19 -2.06
N LYS A 146 7.97 17.24 -2.02
CA LYS A 146 7.20 18.07 -1.08
C LYS A 146 6.89 17.34 0.24
N VAL A 147 7.14 16.04 0.31
CA VAL A 147 6.82 15.22 1.48
C VAL A 147 7.94 15.37 2.51
N LYS A 148 7.59 15.84 3.70
CA LYS A 148 8.53 15.91 4.82
C LYS A 148 8.70 14.53 5.44
N GLY A 149 9.95 14.15 5.75
CA GLY A 149 10.27 12.88 6.43
C GLY A 149 10.44 11.66 5.51
N LEU A 150 10.71 11.89 4.21
CA LEU A 150 11.24 10.89 3.29
C LEU A 150 12.77 10.84 3.34
#